data_AF-A0A1K0G4S7-F1
#
_entry.id   AF-A0A1K0G4S7-F1
#
_cell.length_a   1.000
_cell.length_b   1.000
_cell.length_c   1.000
_cell.angle_alpha   90.00
_cell.angle_beta   90.00
_cell.angle_gamma   90.00
#
_symmetry.space_group_name_H-M   'P 1'
#
loop_
_entity.id
_entity.type
_entity.pdbx_description
1 polymer ?
#
loop_
_entity_poly.entity_id
_entity_poly.type
_entity_poly.pdbx_seq_one_letter_code
_entity_poly.pdbx_strand_id
1 'polypeptide(L)'
;MLTLKTAISSISTRVLLYSTARRGIITTALRPSDGFKRPGPPPLPPQEQKEFENLVKKKQNASPFLASDPEKGDMHPDARRKPRPEFDGETNPDTGEIGGPKNDPLKYEKEWTYGGRATDF
;
A
#
# COMPACT_ATOMS: atom_id res chain seq x y z
N MET A 1 12.28 -24.45 74.60
CA MET A 1 10.90 -23.99 74.32
C MET A 1 10.88 -23.38 72.92
N LEU A 2 10.38 -24.14 71.94
CA LEU A 2 10.28 -23.72 70.53
C LEU A 2 8.94 -23.00 70.32
N THR A 3 8.95 -21.77 69.84
CA THR A 3 7.74 -21.07 69.38
C THR A 3 7.87 -20.78 67.88
N LEU A 4 7.08 -21.51 67.08
CA LEU A 4 6.91 -21.24 65.66
C LEU A 4 5.96 -20.05 65.50
N LYS A 5 6.41 -18.98 64.82
CA LYS A 5 5.55 -17.88 64.38
C LYS A 5 5.22 -18.08 62.91
N THR A 6 3.96 -18.35 62.60
CA THR A 6 3.40 -18.35 61.25
C THR A 6 3.19 -16.92 60.78
N ALA A 7 3.79 -16.55 59.64
CA ALA A 7 3.53 -15.28 58.98
C ALA A 7 2.56 -15.53 57.81
N ILE A 8 1.38 -14.92 57.86
CA ILE A 8 0.40 -14.92 56.77
C ILE A 8 0.68 -13.69 55.92
N SER A 9 1.18 -13.88 54.70
CA SER A 9 1.30 -12.78 53.72
C SER A 9 -0.03 -12.59 53.00
N SER A 10 -0.73 -11.48 53.24
CA SER A 10 -1.88 -11.09 52.42
C SER A 10 -1.39 -10.42 51.13
N ILE A 11 -1.78 -10.97 49.99
CA ILE A 11 -1.47 -10.39 48.67
C ILE A 11 -2.60 -9.40 48.35
N SER A 12 -2.29 -8.10 48.38
CA SER A 12 -3.21 -7.04 47.97
C SER A 12 -3.17 -6.90 46.44
N THR A 13 -4.21 -7.40 45.76
CA THR A 13 -4.38 -7.20 44.32
C THR A 13 -5.04 -5.84 44.07
N ARG A 14 -4.23 -4.82 43.74
CA ARG A 14 -4.75 -3.55 43.21
C ARG A 14 -5.13 -3.74 41.75
N VAL A 15 -6.42 -3.78 41.45
CA VAL A 15 -6.95 -3.73 40.08
C VAL A 15 -6.83 -2.28 39.59
N LEU A 16 -5.99 -2.04 38.58
CA LEU A 16 -5.88 -0.76 37.90
C LEU A 16 -6.97 -0.68 36.82
N LEU A 17 -8.01 0.11 37.06
CA LEU A 17 -8.98 0.50 36.04
C LEU A 17 -8.35 1.60 35.18
N TYR A 18 -7.89 1.25 33.98
CA TYR A 18 -7.42 2.23 33.00
C TYR A 18 -8.63 2.97 32.40
N SER A 19 -8.84 4.22 32.80
CA SER A 19 -9.79 5.12 32.16
C SER A 19 -9.24 5.55 30.80
N THR A 20 -9.77 4.99 29.72
CA THR A 20 -9.44 5.45 28.36
C THR A 20 -10.20 6.76 28.09
N ALA A 21 -9.57 7.89 28.41
CA ALA A 21 -10.07 9.19 27.99
C ALA A 21 -10.05 9.26 26.45
N ARG A 22 -11.23 9.14 25.83
CA ARG A 22 -11.40 9.35 24.39
C ARG A 22 -11.16 10.83 24.11
N ARG A 23 -9.97 11.19 23.62
CA ARG A 23 -9.73 12.52 23.04
C ARG A 23 -10.60 12.64 21.79
N GLY A 24 -11.67 13.43 21.87
CA GLY A 24 -12.47 13.79 20.71
C GLY A 24 -11.62 14.56 19.71
N ILE A 25 -11.70 14.18 18.44
CA ILE A 25 -11.03 14.87 17.34
C ILE A 25 -11.87 16.12 17.03
N ILE A 26 -11.43 17.29 17.51
CA ILE A 26 -12.09 18.56 17.21
C ILE A 26 -11.56 19.03 15.85
N THR A 27 -12.40 18.99 14.81
CA THR A 27 -12.06 19.58 13.52
C THR A 27 -12.27 21.09 13.62
N THR A 28 -11.21 21.89 13.56
CA THR A 28 -11.37 23.34 13.43
C THR A 28 -12.12 23.66 12.14
N ALA A 29 -13.14 24.53 12.20
CA ALA A 29 -13.85 25.00 11.01
C ALA A 29 -12.85 25.54 9.98
N LEU A 30 -12.99 25.13 8.72
CA LEU A 30 -12.15 25.58 7.61
C LEU A 30 -12.34 27.10 7.42
N ARG A 31 -11.41 27.88 7.95
CA ARG A 31 -11.30 29.29 7.61
C ARG A 31 -10.85 29.36 6.15
N PRO A 32 -11.54 30.12 5.26
CA PRO A 32 -11.06 30.30 3.89
C PRO A 32 -9.63 30.83 3.96
N SER A 33 -8.69 30.05 3.47
CA SER A 33 -7.27 30.39 3.51
C SER A 33 -7.04 31.48 2.49
N ASP A 34 -6.67 32.67 2.97
CA ASP A 34 -6.06 33.72 2.16
C ASP A 34 -4.79 33.14 1.51
N GLY A 35 -4.86 32.85 0.21
CA GLY A 35 -3.88 32.08 -0.56
C GLY A 35 -2.49 32.72 -0.63
N PHE A 36 -2.35 33.97 -0.21
CA PHE A 36 -1.11 34.74 -0.19
C PHE A 36 -0.24 34.54 1.06
N LYS A 37 -0.72 33.84 2.10
CA LYS A 37 0.01 33.70 3.38
C LYS A 37 0.93 32.49 3.47
N ARG A 38 1.08 31.71 2.39
CA ARG A 38 1.91 30.51 2.35
C ARG A 38 3.02 30.68 1.31
N PRO A 39 4.26 30.24 1.58
CA PRO A 39 5.31 30.19 0.58
C PRO A 39 4.92 29.11 -0.44
N GLY A 40 4.28 29.52 -1.52
CA GLY A 40 3.81 28.65 -2.58
C GLY A 40 3.19 29.49 -3.70
N PRO A 41 3.10 28.95 -4.92
CA PRO A 41 2.40 29.64 -6.00
C PRO A 41 0.95 29.89 -5.58
N PRO A 42 0.39 31.06 -5.91
CA PRO A 42 -1.00 31.36 -5.60
C PRO A 42 -1.91 30.32 -6.27
N PRO A 43 -2.95 29.81 -5.58
CA PRO A 43 -3.85 28.84 -6.16
C PRO A 43 -4.63 29.46 -7.32
N LEU A 44 -4.77 28.71 -8.42
CA LEU A 44 -5.55 29.16 -9.57
C LEU A 44 -7.06 29.18 -9.24
N PRO A 45 -7.85 29.99 -9.95
CA PRO A 45 -9.31 29.90 -9.92
C PRO A 45 -9.79 28.45 -10.16
N PRO A 46 -10.89 28.01 -9.54
CA PRO A 46 -11.38 26.64 -9.66
C PRO A 46 -11.67 26.18 -11.10
N GLN A 47 -11.99 27.10 -12.01
CA GLN A 47 -12.21 26.80 -13.43
C GLN A 47 -10.89 26.48 -14.13
N GLU A 48 -9.89 27.34 -13.99
CA GLU A 48 -8.56 27.15 -14.58
C GLU A 48 -7.84 25.91 -14.03
N GLN A 49 -7.98 25.64 -12.72
CA GLN A 49 -7.43 24.44 -12.10
C GLN A 49 -8.01 23.16 -12.72
N LYS A 50 -9.33 23.12 -12.97
CA LYS A 50 -9.99 21.97 -13.62
C LYS A 50 -9.50 21.78 -15.05
N GLU A 51 -9.38 22.86 -15.81
CA GLU A 51 -8.84 22.81 -17.17
C GLU A 51 -7.41 22.28 -17.18
N PHE A 52 -6.57 22.77 -16.26
CA PHE A 52 -5.20 22.28 -16.08
C PHE A 52 -5.17 20.77 -15.79
N GLU A 53 -5.94 20.29 -14.81
CA GLU A 53 -6.01 18.87 -14.47
C GLU A 53 -6.51 18.02 -15.63
N ASN A 54 -7.53 18.50 -16.36
CA ASN A 54 -8.06 17.84 -17.55
C ASN A 54 -7.00 17.74 -18.66
N LEU A 55 -6.22 18.80 -18.90
CA LEU A 55 -5.15 18.81 -19.89
C LEU A 55 -3.98 17.90 -19.50
N VAL A 56 -3.57 17.91 -18.24
CA VAL A 56 -2.54 17.01 -17.70
C VAL A 56 -2.98 15.56 -17.88
N LYS A 57 -4.22 15.23 -17.50
CA LYS A 57 -4.79 13.88 -17.68
C LYS A 57 -4.85 13.47 -19.15
N LYS A 58 -5.30 14.37 -20.04
CA LYS A 58 -5.35 14.12 -21.48
C LYS A 58 -3.95 13.88 -22.05
N LYS A 59 -2.95 14.66 -21.65
CA LYS A 59 -1.55 14.50 -22.08
C LYS A 59 -0.92 13.21 -21.56
N GLN A 60 -1.22 12.82 -20.32
CA GLN A 60 -0.78 11.56 -19.76
C GLN A 60 -1.27 10.40 -20.62
N ASN A 61 -2.56 10.39 -20.95
CA ASN A 61 -3.17 9.36 -21.81
C ASN A 61 -2.71 9.44 -23.27
N ALA A 62 -2.38 10.63 -23.76
CA ALA A 62 -1.91 10.87 -25.14
C ALA A 62 -0.39 10.79 -25.29
N SER A 63 0.34 10.33 -24.27
CA SER A 63 1.79 10.23 -24.40
C SER A 63 2.11 9.27 -25.57
N PRO A 64 3.00 9.65 -26.52
CA PRO A 64 3.24 8.87 -27.75
C PRO A 64 3.65 7.42 -27.50
N PHE A 65 4.12 7.14 -26.29
CA PHE A 65 4.53 5.82 -25.87
C PHE A 65 3.34 4.87 -25.64
N LEU A 66 2.20 5.38 -25.15
CA LEU A 66 1.01 4.59 -24.79
C LEU A 66 0.09 4.31 -25.98
N ALA A 67 0.22 5.07 -27.07
CA ALA A 67 -0.62 4.96 -28.27
C ALA A 67 -0.35 3.69 -29.10
N SER A 68 0.72 2.96 -28.81
CA SER A 68 1.17 1.84 -29.63
C SER A 68 0.46 0.51 -29.33
N ASP A 69 -0.21 0.37 -28.18
CA ASP A 69 -0.91 -0.86 -27.79
C ASP A 69 -1.76 -0.60 -26.52
N PRO A 70 -3.09 -0.85 -26.52
CA PRO A 70 -3.98 -0.56 -25.38
C PRO A 70 -3.63 -1.37 -24.12
N GLU A 71 -2.91 -2.49 -24.24
CA GLU A 71 -2.42 -3.28 -23.09
C GLU A 71 -1.09 -2.74 -22.52
N LYS A 72 -0.41 -1.86 -23.27
CA LYS A 72 0.87 -1.23 -22.90
C LYS A 72 0.70 0.18 -22.32
N GLY A 73 -0.56 0.63 -22.19
CA GLY A 73 -0.98 1.97 -21.79
C GLY A 73 -0.49 2.47 -20.42
N ASP A 74 -0.03 1.58 -19.54
CA ASP A 74 0.36 1.97 -18.18
C ASP A 74 1.84 1.70 -17.85
N MET A 75 2.62 1.17 -18.80
CA MET A 75 4.00 0.76 -18.55
C MET A 75 5.00 1.77 -19.12
N HIS A 76 6.05 2.09 -18.37
CA HIS A 76 7.18 2.90 -18.84
C HIS A 76 7.92 2.20 -20.00
N PRO A 77 8.56 2.91 -20.95
CA PRO A 77 9.39 2.32 -22.00
C PRO A 77 10.39 1.26 -21.52
N ASP A 78 11.06 1.55 -20.42
CA ASP A 78 12.06 0.64 -19.85
C ASP A 78 11.45 -0.44 -18.94
N ALA A 79 10.15 -0.35 -18.64
CA ALA A 79 9.50 -1.34 -17.78
C ALA A 79 9.32 -2.66 -18.53
N ARG A 80 10.02 -3.69 -18.06
CA ARG A 80 9.87 -5.05 -18.57
C ARG A 80 8.51 -5.62 -18.18
N ARG A 81 7.85 -6.29 -19.13
CA ARG A 81 6.60 -7.00 -18.85
C ARG A 81 6.88 -8.26 -18.03
N LYS A 82 5.98 -8.55 -17.10
CA LYS A 82 5.99 -9.83 -16.38
C LYS A 82 5.66 -10.96 -17.38
N PRO A 83 6.18 -12.18 -17.14
CA PRO A 83 5.75 -13.35 -17.87
C PRO A 83 4.23 -13.51 -17.79
N ARG A 84 3.62 -13.98 -18.88
CA ARG A 84 2.19 -14.32 -18.88
C ARG A 84 1.91 -15.42 -17.85
N PRO A 85 0.74 -15.41 -17.19
CA PRO A 85 0.28 -16.51 -16.36
C PRO A 85 0.32 -17.85 -17.12
N GLU A 86 0.66 -18.94 -16.44
CA GLU A 86 0.71 -20.28 -17.05
C GLU A 86 -0.67 -20.94 -17.10
N PHE A 87 -1.55 -20.59 -16.16
CA PHE A 87 -2.92 -21.08 -16.12
C PHE A 87 -3.95 -19.95 -15.90
N ASP A 88 -5.14 -20.18 -16.43
CA ASP A 88 -6.31 -19.34 -16.21
C ASP A 88 -7.14 -19.88 -15.04
N GLY A 89 -7.78 -18.98 -14.29
CA GLY A 89 -8.58 -19.32 -13.11
C GLY A 89 -7.81 -19.27 -11.79
N GLU A 90 -8.38 -19.92 -10.78
CA GLU A 90 -7.85 -19.98 -9.40
C GLU A 90 -7.13 -21.29 -9.10
N THR A 91 -7.43 -22.35 -9.86
CA THR A 91 -6.90 -23.70 -9.63
C THR A 91 -5.74 -23.99 -10.57
N ASN A 92 -4.60 -24.38 -10.02
CA ASN A 92 -3.47 -24.87 -10.80
C ASN A 92 -3.83 -26.26 -11.37
N PRO A 93 -3.75 -26.49 -12.71
CA PRO A 93 -4.08 -27.77 -13.32
C PRO A 93 -3.13 -28.92 -12.93
N ASP A 94 -1.87 -28.61 -12.59
CA ASP A 94 -0.85 -29.61 -12.30
C ASP A 94 -0.82 -30.00 -10.81
N THR A 95 -0.91 -29.00 -9.92
CA THR A 95 -0.84 -29.22 -8.46
C THR A 95 -2.21 -29.28 -7.79
N GLY A 96 -3.28 -28.84 -8.46
CA GLY A 96 -4.62 -28.72 -7.89
C GLY A 96 -4.76 -27.63 -6.82
N GLU A 97 -3.70 -26.84 -6.57
CA GLU A 97 -3.70 -25.77 -5.58
C GLU A 97 -4.64 -24.63 -6.01
N ILE A 98 -5.42 -24.11 -5.06
CA ILE A 98 -6.38 -23.01 -5.29
C ILE A 98 -5.79 -21.72 -4.69
N GLY A 99 -5.69 -20.66 -5.49
CA GLY A 99 -5.22 -19.34 -5.06
C GLY A 99 -3.69 -19.21 -4.94
N GLY A 100 -2.93 -20.16 -5.50
CA GLY A 100 -1.47 -20.12 -5.53
C GLY A 100 -0.89 -19.17 -6.59
N PRO A 101 0.45 -19.00 -6.61
CA PRO A 101 1.13 -18.29 -7.69
C PRO A 101 0.75 -18.87 -9.05
N LYS A 102 0.35 -17.99 -9.99
CA LYS A 102 -0.07 -18.40 -11.33
C LYS A 102 1.08 -18.87 -12.25
N ASN A 103 2.31 -18.73 -11.78
CA ASN A 103 3.52 -19.17 -12.44
C ASN A 103 4.35 -19.95 -11.43
N ASP A 104 4.89 -21.10 -11.85
CA ASP A 104 5.76 -21.91 -11.01
C ASP A 104 7.07 -21.15 -10.68
N PRO A 105 7.36 -20.88 -9.40
CA PRO A 105 8.61 -20.24 -9.00
C PRO A 105 9.85 -21.12 -9.24
N LEU A 106 9.72 -22.45 -9.31
CA LEU A 106 10.82 -23.40 -9.48
C LEU A 106 11.02 -23.85 -10.93
N LYS A 107 10.40 -23.16 -11.89
CA LYS A 107 10.51 -23.48 -13.33
C LYS A 107 11.95 -23.68 -13.82
N TYR A 108 12.90 -22.95 -13.24
CA TYR A 108 14.33 -23.06 -13.58
C TYR A 108 15.11 -23.70 -12.42
N GLU A 109 15.29 -25.02 -12.46
CA GLU A 109 15.94 -25.79 -11.39
C GLU A 109 17.34 -25.29 -10.98
N LYS A 110 18.09 -24.70 -11.92
CA LYS A 110 19.49 -24.28 -11.73
C LYS A 110 19.68 -22.76 -11.63
N GLU A 111 18.62 -21.98 -11.82
CA GLU A 111 18.71 -20.51 -11.92
C GLU A 111 17.61 -19.85 -11.07
N TRP A 112 18.01 -18.99 -10.13
CA TRP A 112 17.05 -18.19 -9.36
C TRP A 112 16.67 -16.92 -10.11
N THR A 113 16.04 -17.09 -11.27
CA THR A 113 15.60 -15.97 -12.10
C THR A 113 14.08 -15.93 -12.23
N TYR A 114 13.51 -14.74 -12.02
CA TYR A 114 12.09 -14.47 -12.27
C TYR A 114 11.96 -13.31 -13.25
N GLY A 115 11.22 -13.51 -14.35
CA GLY A 115 11.03 -12.49 -15.37
C GLY A 115 12.35 -11.96 -15.98
N GLY A 116 13.38 -12.80 -16.05
CA GLY A 116 14.71 -12.44 -16.57
C GLY A 116 15.54 -11.57 -15.62
N ARG A 117 15.24 -11.58 -14.32
CA ARG A 117 16.06 -10.97 -13.26
C ARG A 117 16.46 -12.05 -12.25
N ALA A 118 17.72 -12.04 -11.84
CA ALA A 118 18.15 -12.83 -10.69
C ALA A 118 17.50 -12.25 -9.43
N THR A 119 16.94 -13.14 -8.60
CA THR A 119 16.35 -12.81 -7.30
C THR A 119 17.30 -13.34 -6.23
N ASP A 120 17.76 -12.45 -5.34
CA ASP A 120 18.61 -12.76 -4.18
C ASP A 120 17.78 -12.63 -2.89
N PHE A 121 18.16 -13.34 -1.82
CA PHE A 121 17.40 -13.43 -0.56
C PHE A 121 17.93 -12.49 0.54
#